data_AF-A0A7S2PN74-F1
#
_entry.id   AF-A0A7S2PN74-F1
#
_cell.length_a   1.000
_cell.length_b   1.000
_cell.length_c   1.000
_cell.angle_alpha   90.00
_cell.angle_beta   90.00
_cell.angle_gamma   90.00
#
_symmetry.space_group_name_H-M   'P 1'
#
loop_
_entity.id
_entity.type
_entity.pdbx_description
1 polymer ?
#
loop_
_entity_poly.entity_id
_entity_poly.type
_entity_poly.pdbx_seq_one_letter_code
_entity_poly.pdbx_strand_id
1 'polypeptide(L)'
;EVVLEAVKQVGWAFEYADPTLKADRDFVFEVVNLTEFALCCAAGSLKADREFVMEAIKNSGRGDVFQFADSALRFDKDFVLEAIRSNFRAFRHAAGSLKRDRAF
;
A
#
# COMPACT_ATOMS: atom_id res chain seq x y z
N GLU A 1 -8.99 18.16 5.90
CA GLU A 1 -10.39 18.19 5.44
C GLU A 1 -10.53 18.42 3.92
N VAL A 2 -10.08 19.56 3.36
CA VAL A 2 -10.19 19.84 1.90
C VAL A 2 -9.49 18.78 1.02
N VAL A 3 -8.31 18.31 1.41
CA VAL A 3 -7.54 17.32 0.64
C VAL A 3 -8.26 15.96 0.58
N LEU A 4 -8.85 15.49 1.68
CA LEU A 4 -9.60 14.22 1.71
C LEU A 4 -10.82 14.28 0.81
N GLU A 5 -11.54 15.40 0.81
CA GLU A 5 -12.72 15.57 -0.04
C GLU A 5 -12.33 15.62 -1.53
N ALA A 6 -11.21 16.29 -1.86
CA ALA A 6 -10.65 16.26 -3.21
C ALA A 6 -10.27 14.83 -3.64
N VAL A 7 -9.65 14.04 -2.75
CA VAL A 7 -9.28 12.65 -3.03
C VAL A 7 -10.50 11.75 -3.23
N LYS A 8 -11.59 11.96 -2.49
CA LYS A 8 -12.85 11.21 -2.68
C LYS A 8 -13.43 11.43 -4.08
N GLN A 9 -13.41 12.67 -4.57
CA GLN A 9 -13.93 12.98 -5.91
C GLN A 9 -12.95 12.59 -7.02
N VAL A 10 -11.66 12.76 -6.74
CA VAL A 10 -10.57 12.65 -7.71
C VAL A 10 -9.40 11.94 -7.05
N GLY A 11 -9.35 10.61 -7.15
CA GLY A 11 -8.38 9.78 -6.40
C GLY A 11 -6.89 10.12 -6.60
N TRP A 12 -6.54 10.82 -7.67
CA TRP A 12 -5.19 11.29 -8.01
C TRP A 12 -4.87 12.68 -7.42
N ALA A 13 -5.83 13.38 -6.81
CA ALA A 13 -5.60 14.65 -6.13
C ALA A 13 -4.57 14.53 -4.99
N PHE A 14 -4.41 13.34 -4.40
CA PHE A 14 -3.42 13.09 -3.37
C PHE A 14 -1.97 13.30 -3.86
N GLU A 15 -1.72 13.14 -5.15
CA GLU A 15 -0.41 13.40 -5.75
C GLU A 15 0.07 14.84 -5.53
N TYR A 16 -0.85 15.79 -5.36
CA TYR A 16 -0.54 17.21 -5.15
C TYR A 16 -0.56 17.63 -3.68
N ALA A 17 -0.82 16.69 -2.76
CA ALA A 17 -0.80 16.99 -1.33
C ALA A 17 0.60 17.39 -0.85
N ASP A 18 0.63 18.20 0.21
CA ASP A 18 1.85 18.63 0.87
C ASP A 18 2.69 17.41 1.31
N PRO A 19 4.03 17.46 1.17
CA PRO A 19 4.90 16.37 1.63
C PRO A 19 4.68 15.96 3.09
N THR A 20 4.31 16.90 3.97
CA THR A 20 3.99 16.61 5.37
C THR A 20 2.76 15.72 5.50
N LEU A 21 1.71 15.98 4.72
CA LEU A 21 0.50 15.13 4.67
C LEU A 21 0.78 13.77 4.04
N LYS A 22 1.69 13.69 3.06
CA LYS A 22 2.12 12.41 2.46
C LYS A 22 2.97 11.57 3.42
N ALA A 23 3.56 12.18 4.45
CA ALA A 23 4.32 11.51 5.50
C ALA A 23 3.48 11.24 6.77
N ASP A 24 2.30 11.84 6.88
CA ASP A 24 1.38 11.64 7.99
C ASP A 24 0.71 10.27 7.86
N ARG A 25 1.08 9.36 8.77
CA ARG A 25 0.62 7.98 8.77
C ARG A 25 -0.91 7.88 8.79
N ASP A 26 -1.56 8.60 9.69
CA ASP A 26 -3.01 8.49 9.91
C ASP A 26 -3.76 9.05 8.71
N PHE A 27 -3.31 10.21 8.20
CA PHE A 27 -3.87 10.81 7.00
C PHE A 27 -3.72 9.89 5.78
N VAL A 28 -2.52 9.34 5.53
CA VAL A 28 -2.30 8.43 4.40
C VAL A 28 -3.13 7.16 4.58
N PHE A 29 -3.32 6.67 5.81
CA PHE A 29 -4.17 5.52 6.07
C PHE A 29 -5.64 5.77 5.69
N GLU A 30 -6.17 6.95 6.00
CA GLU A 30 -7.51 7.34 5.53
C GLU A 30 -7.58 7.37 4.00
N VAL A 31 -6.56 7.91 3.33
CA VAL A 31 -6.49 7.98 1.86
C VAL A 31 -6.38 6.59 1.22
N VAL A 32 -5.67 5.64 1.85
CA VAL A 32 -5.58 4.23 1.42
C VAL A 32 -6.95 3.55 1.33
N ASN A 33 -7.88 3.90 2.21
CA ASN A 33 -9.24 3.35 2.17
C ASN A 33 -10.08 3.95 1.03
N LEU A 34 -9.73 5.15 0.56
CA LEU A 34 -10.41 5.85 -0.52
C LEU A 34 -9.89 5.43 -1.91
N THR A 35 -8.60 5.16 -2.05
CA THR A 35 -7.96 4.88 -3.34
C THR A 35 -6.77 3.93 -3.21
N GLU A 36 -6.59 3.06 -4.21
CA GLU A 36 -5.46 2.12 -4.29
C GLU A 36 -4.12 2.81 -4.62
N PHE A 37 -4.18 4.03 -5.14
CA PHE A 37 -3.01 4.84 -5.50
C PHE A 37 -2.45 5.64 -4.31
N ALA A 38 -3.10 5.58 -3.13
CA ALA A 38 -2.65 6.30 -1.95
C ALA A 38 -1.17 6.02 -1.63
N LEU A 39 -0.82 4.74 -1.59
CA LEU A 39 0.53 4.33 -1.22
C LEU A 39 1.57 4.75 -2.27
N CYS A 40 1.19 4.97 -3.54
CA CYS A 40 2.14 5.40 -4.57
C CYS A 40 2.63 6.85 -4.35
N CYS A 41 1.80 7.70 -3.74
CA CYS A 41 2.14 9.10 -3.43
C CYS A 41 2.64 9.30 -2.00
N ALA A 42 2.53 8.30 -1.13
CA ALA A 42 3.01 8.36 0.25
C ALA A 42 4.54 8.56 0.31
N ALA A 43 5.00 9.10 1.44
CA ALA A 43 6.41 9.26 1.74
C ALA A 43 7.14 7.90 1.73
N GLY A 44 8.43 7.92 1.35
CA GLY A 44 9.25 6.70 1.31
C GLY A 44 9.33 5.99 2.66
N SER A 45 9.32 6.74 3.77
CA SER A 45 9.27 6.19 5.13
C SER A 45 8.05 5.30 5.36
N LEU A 46 6.86 5.74 4.94
CA LEU A 46 5.64 4.96 5.06
C LEU A 46 5.62 3.75 4.10
N LYS A 47 6.17 3.90 2.89
CA LYS A 47 6.31 2.78 1.93
C LYS A 47 7.25 1.68 2.44
N ALA A 48 8.24 2.04 3.25
CA ALA A 48 9.19 1.12 3.84
C ALA A 48 8.75 0.60 5.23
N ASP A 49 7.72 1.21 5.82
CA ASP A 49 7.17 0.79 7.10
C ASP A 49 6.36 -0.50 6.92
N ARG A 50 6.94 -1.61 7.38
CA ARG A 50 6.35 -2.95 7.34
C ARG A 50 4.96 -3.00 7.98
N GLU A 51 4.80 -2.37 9.14
CA GLU A 51 3.53 -2.42 9.89
C GLU A 51 2.47 -1.61 9.17
N PHE A 52 2.81 -0.39 8.72
CA PHE A 52 1.91 0.45 7.94
C PHE A 52 1.42 -0.23 6.67
N VAL A 53 2.35 -0.79 5.88
CA VAL A 53 2.02 -1.45 4.62
C VAL A 53 1.16 -2.69 4.86
N MET A 54 1.44 -3.47 5.90
CA MET A 54 0.62 -4.64 6.25
C MET A 54 -0.79 -4.23 6.70
N GLU A 55 -0.91 -3.16 7.48
CA GLU A 55 -2.19 -2.60 7.89
C GLU A 55 -3.01 -2.15 6.68
N ALA A 56 -2.37 -1.45 5.74
CA ALA A 56 -2.97 -1.05 4.47
C ALA A 56 -3.45 -2.25 3.64
N ILE A 57 -2.68 -3.34 3.57
CA ILE A 57 -3.05 -4.56 2.84
C ILE A 57 -4.27 -5.26 3.47
N LYS A 58 -4.29 -5.34 4.81
CA LYS A 58 -5.35 -5.98 5.60
C LYS A 58 -6.67 -5.21 5.51
N ASN A 59 -6.61 -3.88 5.63
CA ASN A 59 -7.80 -3.06 5.88
C ASN A 59 -8.38 -2.40 4.62
N SER A 60 -7.58 -2.12 3.60
CA SER A 60 -8.06 -1.34 2.44
C SER A 60 -9.01 -2.10 1.51
N GLY A 61 -9.14 -3.43 1.64
CA GLY A 61 -9.80 -4.29 0.64
C GLY A 61 -9.15 -4.26 -0.76
N ARG A 62 -8.09 -3.45 -0.93
CA ARG A 62 -7.39 -3.11 -2.16
C ARG A 62 -5.99 -3.71 -2.08
N GLY A 63 -5.86 -5.02 -2.24
CA GLY A 63 -4.57 -5.71 -2.17
C GLY A 63 -3.54 -5.25 -3.22
N ASP A 64 -3.96 -4.46 -4.21
CA ASP A 64 -3.08 -3.81 -5.18
C ASP A 64 -2.19 -2.71 -4.57
N VAL A 65 -2.43 -2.27 -3.31
CA VAL A 65 -1.54 -1.34 -2.60
C VAL A 65 -0.13 -1.89 -2.41
N PHE A 66 0.02 -3.22 -2.29
CA PHE A 66 1.32 -3.88 -2.07
C PHE A 66 2.33 -3.57 -3.18
N GLN A 67 1.88 -3.30 -4.42
CA GLN A 67 2.78 -3.00 -5.53
C GLN A 67 3.60 -1.70 -5.33
N PHE A 68 3.10 -0.80 -4.47
CA PHE A 68 3.72 0.50 -4.19
C PHE A 68 4.58 0.50 -2.92
N ALA A 69 4.66 -0.63 -2.21
CA ALA A 69 5.54 -0.79 -1.07
C ALA A 69 7.02 -0.73 -1.52
N ASP A 70 7.88 -0.39 -0.56
CA ASP A 70 9.31 -0.36 -0.80
C ASP A 70 9.82 -1.69 -1.36
N SER A 71 10.83 -1.63 -2.22
CA SER A 71 11.41 -2.82 -2.84
C SER A 71 11.90 -3.84 -1.82
N ALA A 72 12.45 -3.42 -0.68
CA ALA A 72 12.93 -4.31 0.36
C ALA A 72 11.78 -5.18 0.90
N LEU A 73 10.60 -4.60 1.14
CA LEU A 73 9.41 -5.34 1.57
C LEU A 73 8.86 -6.23 0.45
N ARG A 74 8.88 -5.77 -0.81
CA ARG A 74 8.39 -6.57 -1.95
C ARG A 74 9.26 -7.79 -2.27
N PHE A 75 10.52 -7.78 -1.86
CA PHE A 75 11.44 -8.91 -2.00
C PHE A 75 11.63 -9.72 -0.70
N ASP A 76 11.09 -9.25 0.42
CA ASP A 76 11.04 -10.01 1.68
C ASP A 76 10.01 -11.14 1.55
N LYS A 77 10.51 -12.38 1.49
CA LYS A 77 9.68 -13.57 1.33
C LYS A 77 8.66 -13.73 2.46
N ASP A 78 9.05 -13.46 3.70
CA ASP A 78 8.17 -13.64 4.87
C ASP A 78 7.08 -12.57 4.88
N PHE A 79 7.42 -11.34 4.53
CA PHE A 79 6.45 -10.26 4.37
C PHE A 79 5.46 -10.54 3.23
N VAL A 80 5.94 -10.97 2.06
CA VAL A 80 5.08 -11.32 0.91
C VAL A 80 4.13 -12.45 1.28
N LEU A 81 4.61 -13.47 1.99
CA LEU A 81 3.78 -14.57 2.48
C LEU A 81 2.70 -14.09 3.45
N GLU A 82 3.05 -13.22 4.40
CA GLU A 82 2.08 -12.63 5.32
C GLU A 82 1.03 -11.78 4.57
N ALA A 83 1.45 -10.99 3.59
CA ALA A 83 0.58 -10.16 2.78
C ALA A 83 -0.43 -10.98 1.97
N ILE A 84 0.02 -12.09 1.37
CA ILE A 84 -0.83 -12.99 0.57
C ILE A 84 -1.85 -13.73 1.46
N ARG A 85 -1.43 -14.19 2.64
CA ARG A 85 -2.33 -14.81 3.63
C ARG A 85 -3.39 -13.83 4.11
N SER A 86 -3.03 -12.56 4.23
CA SER A 86 -3.94 -11.50 4.68
C SER A 86 -4.91 -11.07 3.59
N ASN A 87 -4.43 -10.94 2.35
CA ASN A 87 -5.23 -10.53 1.21
C ASN A 87 -4.74 -11.22 -0.06
N PHE A 88 -5.53 -12.18 -0.56
CA PHE A 88 -5.17 -12.97 -1.74
C PHE A 88 -4.87 -12.12 -2.99
N ARG A 89 -5.40 -10.89 -3.08
CA ARG A 89 -5.12 -9.97 -4.19
C ARG A 89 -3.64 -9.55 -4.23
N ALA A 90 -2.93 -9.57 -3.10
CA ALA A 90 -1.50 -9.31 -3.04
C ALA A 90 -0.69 -10.34 -3.86
N PHE A 91 -1.24 -11.56 -4.09
CA PHE A 91 -0.62 -12.59 -4.92
C PHE A 91 -0.34 -12.10 -6.35
N ARG A 92 -1.16 -11.18 -6.90
CA ARG A 92 -0.95 -10.60 -8.24
C ARG A 92 0.41 -9.91 -8.38
N HIS A 93 0.94 -9.38 -7.28
CA HIS A 93 2.14 -8.55 -7.24
C HIS A 93 3.34 -9.25 -6.59
N ALA A 94 3.16 -10.48 -6.12
CA ALA A 94 4.24 -11.31 -5.62
C ALA A 94 5.32 -11.55 -6.69
N ALA A 95 6.59 -11.63 -6.26
CA ALA A 95 7.71 -11.93 -7.15
C ALA A 95 7.47 -13.24 -7.93
N GLY A 96 7.87 -13.27 -9.21
CA GLY A 96 7.63 -14.43 -10.09
C GLY A 96 8.34 -15.73 -9.64
N SER A 97 9.33 -15.64 -8.76
CA SER A 97 9.92 -16.80 -8.07
C SER A 97 8.97 -17.41 -7.04
N LEU A 98 8.23 -16.58 -6.31
CA LEU A 98 7.25 -17.01 -5.29
C LEU A 98 5.99 -17.60 -5.93
N LYS A 99 5.54 -17.05 -7.06
CA LYS A 99 4.42 -17.61 -7.84
C LYS A 99 4.68 -19.02 -8.41
N ARG A 100 5.94 -19.45 -8.48
CA ARG A 100 6.37 -20.76 -9.00
C ARG A 100 6.66 -21.78 -7.92
N ASP A 101 6.68 -21.35 -6.65
CA ASP A 101 6.83 -22.24 -5.51
C ASP A 101 5.50 -22.98 -5.30
N ARG A 102 5.48 -24.30 -5.49
CA ARG A 102 4.27 -25.13 -5.38
C ARG A 102 3.76 -25.28 -3.94
N ALA A 103 4.51 -24.77 -2.95
CA ALA A 103 4.07 -24.71 -1.56
C ALA A 103 3.20 -23.48 -1.25
N PHE A 104 2.96 -22.60 -2.24
CA PHE A 104 2.01 -21.49 -2.18
C PHE A 104 0.56 -21.92 -2.43
#